data_AF-A0A7V4TEP4-F1
#
_entry.id   AF-A0A7V4TEP4-F1
#
_cell.length_a   1.000
_cell.length_b   1.000
_cell.length_c   1.000
_cell.angle_alpha   90.00
_cell.angle_beta   90.00
_cell.angle_gamma   90.00
#
_symmetry.space_group_name_H-M   'P 1'
#
loop_
_entity.id
_entity.type
_entity.pdbx_description
1 polymer ?
#
loop_
_entity_poly.entity_id
_entity_poly.type
_entity_poly.pdbx_seq_one_letter_code
_entity_poly.pdbx_strand_id
1 'polypeptide(L)'
;MAISRFLEENRVSMSLAVLAVVFVILAVVFSISAMVSAVQLQVGATAGAVAGVAVFGILSAIFQLLVLYQWSRAINTNVTNTRDVFLNLKDHLEDPLRGEIGFFANRSEEFIVQTWPFWVYLVFYVIGLFTGVYAIVFNILAFIFLAVYLSFVFRSIGKLSDLKDKLYQYLEDKYGVRLTGRVFRVPRRSIALFIILGIITFAIYWLYLLVKLSSEINQYLSTDETLRREVEEALSRVS
;
A
#
# COMPACT_ATOMS: atom_id res chain seq x y z
N MET A 1 2.15 30.13 -8.80
CA MET A 1 2.84 29.85 -7.51
C MET A 1 3.05 28.34 -7.43
N ALA A 2 4.29 27.85 -7.27
CA ALA A 2 4.61 26.41 -7.33
C ALA A 2 4.33 25.71 -5.99
N ILE A 3 3.12 25.19 -5.81
CA ILE A 3 2.65 24.57 -4.55
C ILE A 3 3.20 23.14 -4.42
N SER A 4 3.41 22.42 -5.53
CA SER A 4 3.94 21.06 -5.56
C SER A 4 5.33 20.92 -4.96
N ARG A 5 6.14 22.00 -4.95
CA ARG A 5 7.48 21.99 -4.35
C ARG A 5 7.44 21.86 -2.82
N PHE A 6 6.29 22.13 -2.20
CA PHE A 6 6.09 22.03 -0.75
C PHE A 6 5.24 20.82 -0.34
N LEU A 7 4.74 20.04 -1.32
CA LEU A 7 3.94 18.84 -1.06
C LEU A 7 4.85 17.61 -1.09
N GLU A 8 5.32 17.17 0.08
CA GLU A 8 6.06 15.92 0.23
C GLU A 8 5.10 14.72 0.26
N GLU A 9 5.40 13.67 -0.52
CA GLU A 9 4.67 12.41 -0.43
C GLU A 9 5.27 11.49 0.64
N ASN A 10 4.41 10.87 1.43
CA ASN A 10 4.85 9.81 2.33
C ASN A 10 5.27 8.58 1.51
N ARG A 11 6.47 8.05 1.76
CA ARG A 11 7.00 6.86 1.08
C ARG A 11 6.83 5.59 1.91
N VAL A 12 6.70 4.47 1.23
CA VAL A 12 6.66 3.15 1.84
C VAL A 12 8.09 2.64 1.99
N SER A 13 8.46 2.19 3.18
CA SER A 13 9.79 1.65 3.44
C SER A 13 9.96 0.26 2.80
N MET A 14 10.76 0.21 1.74
CA MET A 14 11.10 -1.07 1.08
C MET A 14 11.94 -1.98 1.97
N SER A 15 12.78 -1.41 2.84
CA SER A 15 13.59 -2.20 3.77
C SER A 15 12.71 -2.94 4.78
N LEU A 16 11.69 -2.29 5.35
CA LEU A 16 10.73 -2.96 6.24
C LEU A 16 9.97 -4.06 5.50
N ALA A 17 9.53 -3.82 4.27
CA ALA A 17 8.82 -4.82 3.47
C ALA A 17 9.68 -6.06 3.18
N VAL A 18 10.95 -5.89 2.81
CA VAL A 18 11.87 -6.99 2.56
C VAL A 18 12.26 -7.71 3.85
N LEU A 19 12.57 -6.97 4.91
CA LEU A 19 12.92 -7.57 6.21
C LEU A 19 11.76 -8.38 6.80
N ALA A 20 10.53 -7.92 6.63
CA ALA A 20 9.35 -8.68 7.03
C ALA A 20 9.34 -10.08 6.39
N VAL A 21 9.60 -10.16 5.07
CA VAL A 21 9.65 -11.44 4.33
C VAL A 21 10.83 -12.29 4.79
N VAL A 22 12.02 -11.71 4.94
CA VAL A 22 13.21 -12.42 5.42
C VAL A 22 12.95 -13.04 6.80
N PHE A 23 12.31 -12.30 7.71
CA PHE A 23 11.97 -12.81 9.03
C PHE A 23 10.90 -13.89 9.01
N VAL A 24 9.94 -13.89 8.07
CA VAL A 24 9.05 -15.05 7.87
C VAL A 24 9.86 -16.29 7.48
N ILE A 25 10.77 -16.14 6.50
CA ILE A 25 11.60 -17.26 6.03
C ILE A 25 12.46 -17.82 7.16
N LEU A 26 13.10 -16.94 7.95
CA LEU A 26 13.86 -17.36 9.12
C LEU A 26 12.97 -18.08 10.14
N ALA A 27 11.79 -17.55 10.46
CA ALA A 27 10.86 -18.21 11.38
C ALA A 27 10.48 -19.62 10.90
N VAL A 28 10.27 -19.81 9.59
CA VAL A 28 10.00 -21.14 8.99
C VAL A 28 11.20 -22.07 9.16
N VAL A 29 12.43 -21.60 8.87
CA VAL A 29 13.65 -22.40 9.04
C VAL A 29 13.82 -22.84 10.50
N PHE A 30 13.62 -21.92 11.45
CA PHE A 30 13.66 -22.22 12.88
C PHE A 30 12.55 -23.17 13.30
N SER A 31 11.37 -23.09 12.70
CA SER A 31 10.25 -24.02 12.97
C SER A 31 10.57 -25.44 12.53
N ILE A 32 11.21 -25.61 11.37
CA ILE A 32 11.67 -26.91 10.89
C ILE A 32 12.77 -27.45 11.81
N SER A 33 13.74 -26.61 12.19
CA SER A 33 14.79 -26.98 13.15
C SER A 33 14.21 -27.44 14.49
N ALA A 34 13.20 -26.72 15.02
CA ALA A 34 12.53 -27.08 16.27
C ALA A 34 11.86 -28.46 16.17
N MET A 35 11.20 -28.75 15.04
CA MET A 35 10.57 -30.04 14.79
C MET A 35 11.59 -31.18 14.75
N VAL A 36 12.70 -31.02 14.01
CA VAL A 36 13.75 -32.04 13.92
C VAL A 36 14.39 -32.29 15.29
N SER A 37 14.78 -31.23 16.02
CA SER A 37 15.38 -31.37 17.35
C SER A 37 14.41 -31.99 18.36
N ALA A 38 13.10 -31.71 18.25
CA ALA A 38 12.09 -32.32 19.11
C ALA A 38 11.95 -33.83 18.87
N VAL A 39 11.95 -34.27 17.60
CA VAL A 39 11.95 -35.70 17.25
C VAL A 39 13.21 -36.41 17.77
N GLN A 40 14.34 -35.71 17.80
CA GLN A 40 15.60 -36.21 18.33
C GLN A 40 15.75 -36.07 19.86
N LEU A 41 14.70 -35.61 20.57
CA LEU A 41 14.68 -35.41 22.02
C LEU A 41 15.78 -34.45 22.54
N GLN A 42 16.24 -33.51 21.72
CA GLN A 42 17.27 -32.53 22.06
C GLN A 42 16.67 -31.27 22.70
N VAL A 43 16.29 -31.36 23.98
CA VAL A 43 15.54 -30.32 24.71
C VAL A 43 16.14 -28.91 24.57
N GLY A 44 17.47 -28.76 24.71
CA GLY A 44 18.14 -27.45 24.60
C GLY A 44 18.08 -26.85 23.18
N ALA A 45 18.27 -27.67 22.16
CA ALA A 45 18.19 -27.25 20.76
C ALA A 45 16.75 -26.91 20.35
N THR A 46 15.77 -27.70 20.84
CA THR A 46 14.34 -27.41 20.64
C THR A 46 13.96 -26.07 21.26
N ALA A 47 14.37 -25.79 22.50
CA ALA A 47 14.07 -24.52 23.17
C ALA A 47 14.68 -23.31 22.42
N GLY A 48 15.95 -23.43 22.01
CA GLY A 48 16.60 -22.38 21.20
C GLY A 48 15.90 -22.14 19.87
N ALA A 49 15.48 -23.21 19.19
CA ALA A 49 14.78 -23.09 17.92
C ALA A 49 13.38 -22.47 18.07
N VAL A 50 12.62 -22.85 19.09
CA VAL A 50 11.32 -22.24 19.41
C VAL A 50 11.45 -20.75 19.74
N ALA A 51 12.48 -20.36 20.50
CA ALA A 51 12.77 -18.95 20.75
C ALA A 51 13.05 -18.18 19.44
N GLY A 52 13.80 -18.79 18.51
CA GLY A 52 14.02 -18.24 17.17
C GLY A 52 12.72 -18.00 16.40
N VAL A 53 11.81 -18.99 16.39
CA VAL A 53 10.48 -18.84 15.76
C VAL A 53 9.73 -17.65 16.35
N ALA A 54 9.69 -17.53 17.68
CA ALA A 54 8.98 -16.45 18.35
C ALA A 54 9.55 -15.07 17.99
N VAL A 55 10.88 -14.90 18.09
CA VAL A 55 11.54 -13.62 17.82
C VAL A 55 11.34 -13.19 16.37
N PHE A 56 11.66 -14.05 15.40
CA PHE A 56 11.52 -13.70 13.98
C PHE A 56 10.06 -13.57 13.56
N GLY A 57 9.15 -14.37 14.13
CA GLY A 57 7.71 -14.25 13.90
C GLY A 57 7.16 -12.91 14.35
N ILE A 58 7.49 -12.47 15.57
CA ILE A 58 7.05 -11.17 16.11
C ILE A 58 7.63 -10.00 15.30
N LEU A 59 8.94 -10.03 15.02
CA LEU A 59 9.58 -8.97 14.24
C LEU A 59 8.97 -8.87 12.84
N SER A 60 8.72 -10.00 12.19
CA SER A 60 8.03 -10.02 10.89
C SER A 60 6.65 -9.39 11.01
N ALA A 61 5.83 -9.82 11.98
CA ALA A 61 4.47 -9.31 12.16
C ALA A 61 4.47 -7.78 12.35
N ILE A 62 5.35 -7.25 13.19
CA ILE A 62 5.49 -5.80 13.41
C ILE A 62 5.82 -5.09 12.10
N PHE A 63 6.79 -5.58 11.33
CA PHE A 63 7.19 -4.94 10.08
C PHE A 63 6.10 -5.00 9.01
N GLN A 64 5.37 -6.11 8.92
CA GLN A 64 4.20 -6.21 8.03
C GLN A 64 3.14 -5.18 8.40
N LEU A 65 2.82 -5.03 9.68
CA LEU A 65 1.85 -4.05 10.17
C LEU A 65 2.27 -2.61 9.87
N LEU A 66 3.54 -2.28 10.06
CA LEU A 66 4.08 -0.96 9.72
C LEU A 66 3.97 -0.68 8.21
N VAL A 67 4.32 -1.64 7.37
CA VAL A 67 4.22 -1.51 5.90
C VAL A 67 2.76 -1.32 5.48
N LEU A 68 1.84 -2.10 6.05
CA LEU A 68 0.41 -1.96 5.77
C LEU A 68 -0.09 -0.56 6.12
N TYR A 69 0.26 -0.07 7.30
CA TYR A 69 -0.11 1.28 7.71
C TYR A 69 0.49 2.34 6.76
N GLN A 70 1.75 2.18 6.36
CA GLN A 70 2.43 3.07 5.42
C GLN A 70 1.72 3.15 4.07
N TRP A 71 1.12 2.06 3.56
CA TRP A 71 0.34 2.11 2.32
C TRP A 71 -0.81 3.11 2.39
N SER A 72 -1.65 3.01 3.43
CA SER A 72 -2.78 3.93 3.60
C SER A 72 -2.29 5.37 3.74
N ARG A 73 -1.24 5.61 4.53
CA ARG A 73 -0.68 6.95 4.74
C ARG A 73 -0.13 7.55 3.45
N ALA A 74 0.63 6.78 2.68
CA ALA A 74 1.20 7.19 1.41
C ALA A 74 0.13 7.60 0.40
N ILE A 75 -0.91 6.77 0.25
CA ILE A 75 -2.01 7.02 -0.69
C ILE A 75 -2.86 8.21 -0.21
N ASN A 76 -3.18 8.29 1.08
CA ASN A 76 -4.02 9.35 1.61
C ASN A 76 -3.35 10.73 1.53
N THR A 77 -2.04 10.80 1.77
CA THR A 77 -1.25 12.00 1.52
C THR A 77 -1.30 12.38 0.05
N ASN A 78 -1.13 11.41 -0.85
CA ASN A 78 -1.20 11.68 -2.27
C ASN A 78 -2.58 12.17 -2.73
N VAL A 79 -3.67 11.61 -2.20
CA VAL A 79 -5.05 12.09 -2.46
C VAL A 79 -5.19 13.54 -2.02
N THR A 80 -4.71 13.88 -0.82
CA THR A 80 -4.79 15.24 -0.26
C THR A 80 -3.98 16.22 -1.11
N ASN A 81 -2.72 15.88 -1.40
CA ASN A 81 -1.85 16.70 -2.24
C ASN A 81 -2.43 16.91 -3.65
N THR A 82 -3.04 15.86 -4.22
CA THR A 82 -3.70 15.93 -5.52
C THR A 82 -4.90 16.87 -5.47
N ARG A 83 -5.71 16.79 -4.42
CA ARG A 83 -6.86 17.68 -4.22
C ARG A 83 -6.41 19.14 -4.17
N ASP A 84 -5.33 19.44 -3.45
CA ASP A 84 -4.83 20.81 -3.33
C ASP A 84 -4.32 21.35 -4.67
N VAL A 85 -3.57 20.55 -5.42
CA VAL A 85 -3.15 20.89 -6.79
C VAL A 85 -4.37 21.12 -7.68
N PHE A 86 -5.38 20.26 -7.58
CA PHE A 86 -6.57 20.31 -8.41
C PHE A 86 -7.43 21.53 -8.14
N LEU A 87 -7.57 21.92 -6.86
CA LEU A 87 -8.27 23.15 -6.48
C LEU A 87 -7.58 24.39 -7.05
N ASN A 88 -6.25 24.41 -7.06
CA ASN A 88 -5.47 25.52 -7.65
C ASN A 88 -5.56 25.55 -9.19
N LEU A 89 -5.63 24.39 -9.84
CA LEU A 89 -5.73 24.29 -11.29
C LEU A 89 -7.14 24.52 -11.83
N LYS A 90 -8.18 24.27 -11.02
CA LYS A 90 -9.59 24.28 -11.44
C LYS A 90 -10.01 25.56 -12.18
N ASP A 91 -9.46 26.71 -11.82
CA ASP A 91 -9.83 27.99 -12.42
C ASP A 91 -9.17 28.25 -13.78
N HIS A 92 -8.18 27.44 -14.15
CA HIS A 92 -7.46 27.52 -15.42
C HIS A 92 -7.94 26.48 -16.45
N LEU A 93 -8.85 25.59 -16.06
CA LEU A 93 -9.30 24.45 -16.88
C LEU A 93 -10.68 24.72 -17.48
N GLU A 94 -10.91 24.25 -18.71
CA GLU A 94 -12.23 24.29 -19.37
C GLU A 94 -13.05 23.04 -19.04
N ASP A 95 -14.36 23.11 -19.33
CA ASP A 95 -15.23 21.94 -19.30
C ASP A 95 -14.89 20.98 -20.46
N PRO A 96 -14.94 19.64 -20.25
CA PRO A 96 -15.53 18.92 -19.10
C PRO A 96 -14.55 18.57 -17.95
N LEU A 97 -13.24 18.80 -18.12
CA LEU A 97 -12.26 18.45 -17.08
C LEU A 97 -12.43 19.28 -15.82
N ARG A 98 -12.81 20.55 -15.94
CA ARG A 98 -13.17 21.39 -14.79
C ARG A 98 -14.25 20.73 -13.93
N GLY A 99 -15.26 20.13 -14.57
CA GLY A 99 -16.30 19.33 -13.92
C GLY A 99 -15.78 18.07 -13.24
N GLU A 100 -14.97 17.25 -13.92
CA GLU A 100 -14.38 16.02 -13.32
C GLU A 100 -13.46 16.33 -12.12
N ILE A 101 -12.69 17.42 -12.21
CA ILE A 101 -11.75 17.87 -11.17
C ILE A 101 -12.49 18.51 -10.02
N GLY A 102 -13.53 19.31 -10.28
CA GLY A 102 -14.43 19.83 -9.27
C GLY A 102 -15.16 18.71 -8.53
N PHE A 103 -15.60 17.67 -9.26
CA PHE A 103 -16.20 16.48 -8.67
C PHE A 103 -15.21 15.73 -7.77
N PHE A 104 -13.98 15.52 -8.22
CA PHE A 104 -12.94 14.91 -7.40
C PHE A 104 -12.61 15.75 -6.16
N ALA A 105 -12.40 17.06 -6.32
CA ALA A 105 -12.02 17.92 -5.20
C ALA A 105 -13.10 18.00 -4.11
N ASN A 106 -14.37 17.91 -4.51
CA ASN A 106 -15.52 17.86 -3.61
C ASN A 106 -15.77 16.46 -3.01
N ARG A 107 -15.25 15.40 -3.64
CA ARG A 107 -15.45 14.01 -3.20
C ARG A 107 -14.14 13.30 -2.87
N SER A 108 -13.06 14.05 -2.64
CA SER A 108 -11.71 13.50 -2.43
C SER A 108 -11.67 12.55 -1.24
N GLU A 109 -12.53 12.79 -0.25
CA GLU A 109 -12.74 11.91 0.90
C GLU A 109 -13.19 10.49 0.51
N GLU A 110 -13.93 10.32 -0.59
CA GLU A 110 -14.34 9.02 -1.11
C GLU A 110 -13.17 8.22 -1.76
N PHE A 111 -12.03 8.88 -2.00
CA PHE A 111 -10.81 8.30 -2.56
C PHE A 111 -9.76 8.01 -1.48
N ILE A 112 -10.01 8.42 -0.23
CA ILE A 112 -9.15 8.12 0.91
C ILE A 112 -9.30 6.63 1.26
N VAL A 113 -8.16 5.98 1.50
CA VAL A 113 -8.10 4.62 2.04
C VAL A 113 -8.66 4.63 3.45
N GLN A 114 -9.79 3.95 3.64
CA GLN A 114 -10.38 3.74 4.96
C GLN A 114 -9.48 2.81 5.80
N THR A 115 -9.01 3.29 6.95
CA THR A 115 -8.06 2.57 7.80
C THR A 115 -8.71 1.71 8.89
N TRP A 116 -10.01 1.87 9.14
CA TRP A 116 -10.73 1.06 10.14
C TRP A 116 -10.59 -0.47 9.93
N PRO A 117 -10.60 -1.03 8.69
CA PRO A 117 -10.46 -2.48 8.52
C PRO A 117 -9.06 -2.97 8.93
N PHE A 118 -8.03 -2.13 8.77
CA PHE A 118 -6.68 -2.43 9.25
C PHE A 118 -6.65 -2.56 10.78
N TRP A 119 -7.31 -1.65 11.50
CA TRP A 119 -7.37 -1.71 12.96
C TRP A 119 -8.15 -2.94 13.46
N VAL A 120 -9.27 -3.27 12.80
CA VAL A 120 -10.04 -4.48 13.12
C VAL A 120 -9.23 -5.74 12.83
N TYR A 121 -8.51 -5.78 11.70
CA TYR A 121 -7.55 -6.84 11.40
C TYR A 121 -6.50 -6.99 12.50
N LEU A 122 -5.88 -5.90 12.94
CA LEU A 122 -4.86 -5.91 14.00
C LEU A 122 -5.42 -6.46 15.31
N VAL A 123 -6.60 -6.01 15.73
CA VAL A 123 -7.25 -6.47 16.96
C VAL A 123 -7.51 -7.97 16.90
N PHE A 124 -8.10 -8.47 15.80
CA PHE A 124 -8.35 -9.91 15.66
C PHE A 124 -7.07 -10.73 15.56
N TYR A 125 -6.05 -10.23 14.87
CA TYR A 125 -4.74 -10.88 14.80
C TYR A 125 -4.14 -11.03 16.20
N VAL A 126 -4.12 -9.96 17.00
CA VAL A 126 -3.58 -9.97 18.37
C VAL A 126 -4.39 -10.88 19.28
N ILE A 127 -5.72 -10.81 19.27
CA ILE A 127 -6.58 -11.70 20.06
C ILE A 127 -6.35 -13.18 19.66
N GLY A 128 -6.14 -13.43 18.37
CA GLY A 128 -5.80 -14.76 17.85
C GLY A 128 -4.55 -15.37 18.48
N LEU A 129 -3.57 -14.55 18.89
CA LEU A 129 -2.34 -15.05 19.52
C LEU A 129 -2.57 -15.62 20.93
N PHE A 130 -3.63 -15.18 21.63
CA PHE A 130 -3.86 -15.54 23.05
C PHE A 130 -5.02 -16.52 23.27
N THR A 131 -5.74 -16.91 22.22
CA THR A 131 -7.02 -17.63 22.32
C THR A 131 -6.94 -19.14 22.08
N GLY A 132 -5.73 -19.68 21.90
CA GLY A 132 -5.49 -21.13 21.79
C GLY A 132 -6.26 -21.76 20.63
N VAL A 133 -7.15 -22.72 20.91
CA VAL A 133 -7.93 -23.43 19.87
C VAL A 133 -8.87 -22.48 19.11
N TYR A 134 -9.37 -21.42 19.76
CA TYR A 134 -10.23 -20.43 19.10
C TYR A 134 -9.46 -19.46 18.18
N ALA A 135 -8.12 -19.51 18.18
CA ALA A 135 -7.28 -18.69 17.31
C ALA A 135 -7.66 -18.81 15.83
N ILE A 136 -8.14 -19.98 15.40
CA ILE A 136 -8.56 -20.22 14.01
C ILE A 136 -9.66 -19.23 13.60
N VAL A 137 -10.68 -19.02 14.44
CA VAL A 137 -11.80 -18.11 14.14
C VAL A 137 -11.30 -16.67 14.01
N PHE A 138 -10.48 -16.23 14.96
CA PHE A 138 -9.90 -14.89 14.93
C PHE A 138 -8.94 -14.67 13.76
N ASN A 139 -8.16 -15.67 13.36
CA ASN A 139 -7.29 -15.62 12.20
C ASN A 139 -8.07 -15.54 10.88
N ILE A 140 -9.20 -16.25 10.77
CA ILE A 140 -10.10 -16.15 9.61
C ILE A 140 -10.70 -14.74 9.54
N LEU A 141 -11.20 -14.21 10.67
CA LEU A 141 -11.73 -12.85 10.73
C LEU A 141 -10.66 -11.82 10.37
N ALA A 142 -9.46 -11.94 10.94
CA ALA A 142 -8.32 -11.10 10.60
C ALA A 142 -8.03 -11.14 9.10
N PHE A 143 -8.00 -12.32 8.49
CA PHE A 143 -7.78 -12.47 7.05
C PHE A 143 -8.87 -11.80 6.19
N ILE A 144 -10.14 -11.90 6.60
CA ILE A 144 -11.24 -11.21 5.92
C ILE A 144 -11.05 -9.69 6.00
N PHE A 145 -10.75 -9.15 7.18
CA PHE A 145 -10.55 -7.71 7.35
C PHE A 145 -9.29 -7.20 6.64
N LEU A 146 -8.24 -8.02 6.53
CA LEU A 146 -7.09 -7.74 5.69
C LEU A 146 -7.50 -7.63 4.21
N ALA A 147 -8.34 -8.55 3.73
CA ALA A 147 -8.84 -8.51 2.35
C ALA A 147 -9.71 -7.27 2.10
N VAL A 148 -10.57 -6.91 3.06
CA VAL A 148 -11.36 -5.66 3.01
C VAL A 148 -10.44 -4.44 2.96
N TYR A 149 -9.41 -4.38 3.81
CA TYR A 149 -8.41 -3.31 3.79
C TYR A 149 -7.73 -3.17 2.42
N LEU A 150 -7.25 -4.29 1.86
CA LEU A 150 -6.63 -4.32 0.53
C LEU A 150 -7.58 -3.83 -0.57
N SER A 151 -8.86 -4.17 -0.49
CA SER A 151 -9.85 -3.71 -1.46
C SER A 151 -9.97 -2.18 -1.48
N PHE A 152 -9.88 -1.52 -0.32
CA PHE A 152 -9.87 -0.06 -0.23
C PHE A 152 -8.58 0.53 -0.81
N VAL A 153 -7.43 -0.06 -0.49
CA VAL A 153 -6.13 0.34 -1.05
C VAL A 153 -6.15 0.26 -2.58
N PHE A 154 -6.51 -0.90 -3.15
CA PHE A 154 -6.55 -1.09 -4.60
C PHE A 154 -7.54 -0.17 -5.30
N ARG A 155 -8.73 0.01 -4.72
CA ARG A 155 -9.75 0.91 -5.27
C ARG A 155 -9.27 2.36 -5.31
N SER A 156 -8.62 2.82 -4.24
CA SER A 156 -8.14 4.20 -4.11
C SER A 156 -7.04 4.50 -5.11
N ILE A 157 -6.03 3.62 -5.19
CA ILE A 157 -4.93 3.76 -6.16
C ILE A 157 -5.45 3.75 -7.60
N GLY A 158 -6.32 2.79 -7.95
CA GLY A 158 -6.83 2.66 -9.32
C GLY A 158 -7.58 3.92 -9.76
N LYS A 159 -8.50 4.41 -8.93
CA LYS A 159 -9.25 5.63 -9.22
C LYS A 159 -8.36 6.87 -9.32
N LEU A 160 -7.41 7.03 -8.41
CA LEU A 160 -6.52 8.20 -8.36
C LEU A 160 -5.56 8.22 -9.57
N SER A 161 -5.05 7.05 -9.96
CA SER A 161 -4.21 6.90 -11.15
C SER A 161 -4.97 7.23 -12.43
N ASP A 162 -6.22 6.76 -12.58
CA ASP A 162 -7.02 7.02 -13.79
C ASP A 162 -7.33 8.51 -13.94
N LEU A 163 -7.67 9.19 -12.84
CA LEU A 163 -7.98 10.61 -12.85
C LEU A 163 -6.77 11.47 -13.19
N LYS A 164 -5.61 11.16 -12.61
CA LYS A 164 -4.37 11.87 -12.89
C LYS A 164 -3.90 11.70 -14.32
N ASP A 165 -4.00 10.49 -14.86
CA ASP A 165 -3.60 10.24 -16.25
C ASP A 165 -4.46 11.03 -17.24
N LYS A 166 -5.78 11.12 -16.99
CA LYS A 166 -6.67 12.00 -17.78
C LYS A 166 -6.27 13.47 -17.68
N LEU A 167 -5.95 13.95 -16.47
CA LEU A 167 -5.55 15.34 -16.26
C LEU A 167 -4.23 15.65 -16.99
N TYR A 168 -3.22 14.82 -16.80
CA TYR A 168 -1.91 15.04 -17.39
C TYR A 168 -1.97 15.00 -18.92
N GLN A 169 -2.77 14.11 -19.50
CA GLN A 169 -3.03 14.10 -20.96
C GLN A 169 -3.69 15.40 -21.42
N TYR A 170 -4.71 15.89 -20.73
CA TYR A 170 -5.36 17.15 -21.09
C TYR A 170 -4.39 18.34 -21.02
N LEU A 171 -3.52 18.38 -20.01
CA LEU A 171 -2.53 19.45 -19.85
C LEU A 171 -1.46 19.41 -20.94
N GLU A 172 -1.01 18.21 -21.33
CA GLU A 172 -0.09 18.01 -22.46
C GLU A 172 -0.73 18.48 -23.78
N ASP A 173 -1.97 18.06 -24.05
CA ASP A 173 -2.69 18.41 -25.28
C ASP A 173 -2.99 19.91 -25.40
N LYS A 174 -3.39 20.56 -24.29
CA LYS A 174 -3.84 21.96 -24.32
C LYS A 174 -2.70 22.97 -24.23
N TYR A 175 -1.72 22.71 -23.38
CA TYR A 175 -0.64 23.66 -23.11
C TYR A 175 0.67 23.27 -23.82
N GLY A 176 0.66 22.19 -24.60
CA GLY A 176 1.84 21.70 -25.33
C GLY A 176 2.98 21.28 -24.39
N VAL A 177 2.66 20.94 -23.14
CA VAL A 177 3.64 20.55 -22.12
C VAL A 177 4.17 19.19 -22.48
N ARG A 178 5.43 19.11 -22.92
CA ARG A 178 6.12 17.84 -23.12
C ARG A 178 6.46 17.23 -21.76
N LEU A 179 5.52 16.47 -21.21
CA LEU A 179 5.75 15.69 -20.01
C LEU A 179 6.75 14.58 -20.32
N THR A 180 7.64 14.28 -19.37
CA THR A 180 8.70 13.27 -19.56
C THR A 180 8.16 11.84 -19.60
N GLY A 181 6.87 11.63 -19.35
CA GLY A 181 6.21 10.33 -19.47
C GLY A 181 4.76 10.34 -18.98
N ARG A 182 4.21 9.16 -18.71
CA ARG A 182 2.87 8.98 -18.11
C ARG A 182 2.98 8.51 -16.68
N VAL A 183 1.94 8.78 -15.87
CA VAL A 183 1.85 8.28 -14.49
C VAL A 183 1.93 6.77 -14.50
N PHE A 184 2.85 6.22 -13.70
CA PHE A 184 2.95 4.78 -13.54
C PHE A 184 1.63 4.21 -13.02
N ARG A 185 0.92 3.42 -13.82
CA ARG A 185 -0.34 2.81 -13.40
C ARG A 185 -0.06 1.57 -12.57
N VAL A 186 -0.42 1.61 -11.29
CA VAL A 186 -0.38 0.42 -10.42
C VAL A 186 -1.34 -0.63 -11.01
N PRO A 187 -0.87 -1.86 -11.28
CA PRO A 187 -1.71 -2.91 -11.84
C PRO A 187 -2.98 -3.12 -11.02
N ARG A 188 -4.14 -3.15 -11.69
CA ARG A 188 -5.42 -3.47 -11.05
C ARG A 188 -5.38 -4.90 -10.55
N ARG A 189 -5.58 -5.08 -9.25
CA ARG A 189 -5.64 -6.39 -8.61
C ARG A 189 -7.06 -6.66 -8.16
N SER A 190 -7.56 -7.86 -8.48
CA SER A 190 -8.82 -8.35 -7.94
C SER A 190 -8.61 -8.90 -6.54
N ILE A 191 -9.46 -8.47 -5.59
CA ILE A 191 -9.41 -9.00 -4.24
C ILE A 191 -9.73 -10.50 -4.20
N ALA A 192 -10.58 -10.98 -5.12
CA ALA A 192 -10.89 -12.40 -5.25
C ALA A 192 -9.65 -13.21 -5.64
N LEU A 193 -8.82 -12.70 -6.56
CA LEU A 193 -7.55 -13.33 -6.91
C LEU A 193 -6.58 -13.34 -5.74
N PHE A 194 -6.53 -12.25 -4.95
CA PHE A 194 -5.73 -12.23 -3.72
C PHE A 194 -6.16 -13.32 -2.73
N ILE A 195 -7.46 -13.49 -2.50
CA ILE A 195 -7.97 -14.52 -1.58
C ILE A 195 -7.61 -15.92 -2.10
N ILE A 196 -7.91 -16.20 -3.37
CA ILE A 196 -7.65 -17.51 -3.98
C ILE A 196 -6.15 -17.84 -3.94
N LEU A 197 -5.29 -16.93 -4.39
CA LEU A 197 -3.85 -17.13 -4.39
C LEU A 197 -3.27 -17.18 -2.98
N GLY A 198 -3.79 -16.38 -2.04
CA GLY A 198 -3.40 -16.42 -0.64
C GLY A 198 -3.64 -17.79 0.00
N ILE A 199 -4.78 -18.43 -0.30
CA ILE A 199 -5.11 -19.77 0.20
C ILE A 199 -4.28 -20.85 -0.51
N ILE A 200 -4.29 -20.88 -1.85
CA ILE A 200 -3.63 -21.95 -2.64
C ILE A 200 -2.11 -21.96 -2.41
N THR A 201 -1.51 -20.79 -2.21
CA THR A 201 -0.05 -20.67 -2.02
C THR A 201 0.36 -20.63 -0.55
N PHE A 202 -0.55 -20.93 0.40
CA PHE A 202 -0.27 -20.89 1.83
C PHE A 202 0.44 -19.60 2.27
N ALA A 203 -0.14 -18.45 1.92
CA ALA A 203 0.38 -17.10 2.21
C ALA A 203 1.69 -16.68 1.50
N ILE A 204 2.27 -17.49 0.60
CA ILE A 204 3.42 -17.05 -0.21
C ILE A 204 3.05 -15.85 -1.09
N TYR A 205 1.86 -15.87 -1.68
CA TYR A 205 1.36 -14.73 -2.46
C TYR A 205 1.24 -13.45 -1.63
N TRP A 206 0.93 -13.56 -0.33
CA TRP A 206 0.87 -12.42 0.57
C TRP A 206 2.23 -11.75 0.73
N LEU A 207 3.29 -12.53 0.94
CA LEU A 207 4.66 -12.01 1.04
C LEU A 207 5.12 -11.34 -0.24
N TYR A 208 4.80 -11.95 -1.39
CA TYR A 208 5.04 -11.34 -2.70
C TYR A 208 4.32 -9.99 -2.84
N LEU A 209 3.03 -9.96 -2.51
CA LEU A 209 2.21 -8.76 -2.62
C LEU A 209 2.74 -7.63 -1.73
N LEU A 210 3.19 -7.96 -0.52
CA LEU A 210 3.72 -7.01 0.46
C LEU A 210 4.93 -6.24 -0.09
N VAL A 211 5.86 -6.92 -0.77
CA VAL A 211 7.02 -6.26 -1.39
C VAL A 211 6.61 -5.57 -2.70
N LYS A 212 5.88 -6.27 -3.56
CA LYS A 212 5.56 -5.77 -4.90
C LYS A 212 4.69 -4.53 -4.87
N LEU A 213 3.64 -4.51 -4.05
CA LEU A 213 2.74 -3.36 -3.94
C LEU A 213 3.46 -2.17 -3.31
N SER A 214 4.33 -2.38 -2.31
CA SER A 214 5.15 -1.30 -1.74
C SER A 214 6.02 -0.63 -2.80
N SER A 215 6.65 -1.43 -3.66
CA SER A 215 7.47 -0.94 -4.77
C SER A 215 6.64 -0.14 -5.79
N GLU A 216 5.48 -0.66 -6.17
CA GLU A 216 4.58 0.00 -7.13
C GLU A 216 3.98 1.29 -6.59
N ILE A 217 3.59 1.35 -5.31
CA ILE A 217 3.13 2.59 -4.67
C ILE A 217 4.24 3.64 -4.72
N ASN A 218 5.47 3.27 -4.35
CA ASN A 218 6.60 4.20 -4.41
C ASN A 218 6.89 4.68 -5.83
N GLN A 219 6.83 3.78 -6.82
CA GLN A 219 7.03 4.15 -8.22
C GLN A 219 5.93 5.10 -8.70
N TYR A 220 4.67 4.79 -8.40
CA TYR A 220 3.52 5.66 -8.67
C TYR A 220 3.71 7.06 -8.11
N LEU A 221 4.04 7.17 -6.82
CA LEU A 221 4.26 8.45 -6.15
C LEU A 221 5.45 9.21 -6.75
N SER A 222 6.51 8.51 -7.14
CA SER A 222 7.68 9.14 -7.76
C SER A 222 7.35 9.73 -9.11
N THR A 223 6.64 8.97 -9.96
CA THR A 223 6.25 9.47 -11.28
C THR A 223 5.27 10.63 -11.15
N ASP A 224 4.33 10.55 -10.21
CA ASP A 224 3.37 11.62 -9.96
C ASP A 224 4.02 12.91 -9.44
N GLU A 225 4.98 12.83 -8.51
CA GLU A 225 5.74 14.00 -8.06
C GLU A 225 6.48 14.69 -9.20
N THR A 226 7.14 13.92 -10.08
CA THR A 226 7.85 14.46 -11.24
C THR A 226 6.89 15.17 -12.19
N LEU A 227 5.80 14.50 -12.58
CA LEU A 227 4.82 15.07 -13.52
C LEU A 227 4.12 16.31 -12.95
N ARG A 228 3.80 16.31 -11.65
CA ARG A 228 3.20 17.46 -10.98
C ARG A 228 4.12 18.68 -11.02
N ARG A 229 5.43 18.49 -10.81
CA ARG A 229 6.43 19.57 -10.91
C ARG A 229 6.53 20.10 -12.33
N GLU A 230 6.58 19.22 -13.32
CA GLU A 230 6.63 19.61 -14.74
C GLU A 230 5.39 20.41 -15.15
N VAL A 231 4.20 19.98 -14.71
CA VAL A 231 2.94 20.70 -14.95
C VAL A 231 2.97 22.10 -14.33
N GLU A 232 3.35 22.22 -13.07
CA GLU A 232 3.39 23.54 -12.41
C GLU A 232 4.42 24.48 -13.05
N GLU A 233 5.58 23.96 -13.42
CA GLU A 233 6.59 24.74 -14.13
C GLU A 233 6.08 25.22 -15.49
N ALA A 234 5.42 24.34 -16.24
CA ALA A 234 4.87 24.70 -17.54
C ALA A 234 3.76 25.75 -17.41
N LEU A 235 2.84 25.59 -16.48
CA LEU A 235 1.76 26.56 -16.26
C LEU A 235 2.28 27.91 -15.77
N SER A 236 3.33 27.94 -14.95
CA SER A 236 3.98 29.18 -14.52
C SER A 236 4.67 29.96 -15.65
N ARG A 237 4.97 29.31 -16.78
CA ARG A 237 5.56 29.94 -17.97
C ARG A 237 4.52 30.45 -18.95
N VAL A 238 3.28 29.96 -18.84
CA VAL A 238 2.16 30.32 -19.74
C VAL A 238 1.27 31.41 -19.11
N SER A 239 1.26 31.54 -17.78
CA SER A 239 0.63 32.65 -17.03
C SER A 239 1.49 33.91 -17.02
#